data_AF-A0A4R4WS49-F1
#
_entry.id   AF-A0A4R4WS49-F1
#
_cell.length_a   1.000
_cell.length_b   1.000
_cell.length_c   1.000
_cell.angle_alpha   90.00
_cell.angle_beta   90.00
_cell.angle_gamma   90.00
#
_symmetry.space_group_name_H-M   'P 1'
#
loop_
_entity.id
_entity.type
_entity.pdbx_description
1 polymer ?
#
loop_
_entity_poly.entity_id
_entity_poly.type
_entity_poly.pdbx_seq_one_letter_code
_entity_poly.pdbx_strand_id
1 'polypeptide(L)'
;MSPPRARQTMPKVLITGMSGTGKSSALRALAARGHRTVDTDTDEWNRWVRLPDGARDWVWREEAIGHLLTGHDEGALFVAGCRSNQGLFYPDSGSARSYGGWRSSSRPHRRRRARVGRSQYRPRPARRDRPL
;
A
#
# COMPACT_ATOMS: atom_id res chain seq x y z
N MET A 1 0.70 17.58 -38.64
CA MET A 1 0.90 17.92 -37.22
C MET A 1 0.12 16.91 -36.39
N SER A 2 0.77 15.85 -35.90
CA SER A 2 0.09 14.87 -35.05
C SER A 2 -0.28 15.53 -33.72
N PRO A 3 -1.50 15.32 -33.19
CA PRO A 3 -1.82 15.83 -31.87
C PRO A 3 -0.85 15.22 -30.85
N PRO A 4 -0.41 15.98 -29.83
CA PRO A 4 0.38 15.41 -28.74
C PRO A 4 -0.43 14.25 -28.17
N ARG A 5 0.16 13.05 -28.14
CA ARG A 5 -0.44 11.90 -27.44
C ARG A 5 -0.77 12.40 -26.04
N ALA A 6 -2.06 12.41 -25.69
CA ALA A 6 -2.49 12.67 -24.32
C ALA A 6 -1.58 11.83 -23.42
N ARG A 7 -0.87 12.48 -22.47
CA ARG A 7 0.07 11.81 -21.57
C ARG A 7 -0.65 10.60 -21.01
N GLN A 8 -0.31 9.41 -21.52
CA GLN A 8 -0.97 8.20 -21.07
C GLN A 8 -0.54 8.06 -19.62
N THR A 9 -1.46 8.31 -18.70
CA THR A 9 -1.20 8.03 -17.28
C THR A 9 -0.91 6.55 -17.18
N MET A 10 0.31 6.21 -16.77
CA MET A 10 0.68 4.83 -16.57
C MET A 10 -0.24 4.17 -15.53
N PRO A 11 -0.71 2.95 -15.79
CA PRO A 11 -1.60 2.25 -14.88
C PRO A 11 -0.88 1.94 -13.56
N LYS A 12 -1.52 2.33 -12.46
CA LYS A 12 -1.09 2.07 -11.08
C LYS A 12 -2.20 1.29 -10.39
N VAL A 13 -1.89 0.07 -9.97
CA VAL A 13 -2.85 -0.90 -9.46
C VAL A 13 -2.49 -1.25 -8.02
N LEU A 14 -3.43 -1.01 -7.09
CA LEU A 14 -3.30 -1.42 -5.71
C LEU A 14 -3.96 -2.79 -5.50
N ILE A 15 -3.16 -3.78 -5.10
CA ILE A 15 -3.59 -5.11 -4.73
C ILE A 15 -3.83 -5.14 -3.23
N THR A 16 -5.10 -5.14 -2.85
CA THR A 16 -5.53 -5.27 -1.45
C THR A 16 -6.05 -6.67 -1.16
N GLY A 17 -5.99 -7.09 0.09
CA GLY A 17 -6.42 -8.41 0.52
C GLY A 17 -5.96 -8.71 1.94
N MET A 18 -6.65 -9.62 2.61
CA MET A 18 -6.27 -10.05 3.97
C MET A 18 -4.88 -10.69 3.97
N SER A 19 -4.21 -10.72 5.13
CA SER A 19 -2.93 -11.43 5.24
C SER A 19 -3.11 -12.91 4.88
N GLY A 20 -2.17 -13.49 4.13
CA GLY A 20 -2.24 -14.89 3.69
C GLY A 20 -3.07 -15.19 2.43
N THR A 21 -3.77 -14.22 1.83
CA THR A 21 -4.60 -14.45 0.62
C THR A 21 -3.80 -14.49 -0.70
N GLY A 22 -2.49 -14.69 -0.64
CA GLY A 22 -1.66 -14.82 -1.84
C GLY A 22 -1.32 -13.51 -2.57
N LYS A 23 -1.42 -12.33 -1.94
CA LYS A 23 -0.99 -11.04 -2.54
C LYS A 23 0.46 -11.11 -3.06
N SER A 24 1.38 -11.63 -2.24
CA SER A 24 2.79 -11.79 -2.63
C SER A 24 2.96 -12.81 -3.76
N SER A 25 2.12 -13.85 -3.82
CA SER A 25 2.09 -14.79 -4.96
C SER A 25 1.62 -14.13 -6.25
N ALA A 26 0.59 -13.27 -6.18
CA ALA A 26 0.12 -12.49 -7.32
C ALA A 26 1.20 -11.51 -7.81
N LEU A 27 1.90 -10.81 -6.90
CA LEU A 27 3.03 -9.95 -7.27
C LEU A 27 4.14 -10.73 -7.97
N ARG A 28 4.54 -11.90 -7.43
CA ARG A 28 5.56 -12.75 -8.08
C ARG A 28 5.17 -13.13 -9.50
N ALA A 29 3.89 -13.50 -9.71
CA ALA A 29 3.39 -13.86 -11.02
C ALA A 29 3.35 -12.65 -11.98
N LEU A 30 3.08 -11.45 -11.50
CA LEU A 30 3.12 -10.21 -12.30
C LEU A 30 4.56 -9.81 -12.63
N ALA A 31 5.47 -9.92 -11.68
CA ALA A 31 6.90 -9.67 -11.87
C ALA A 31 7.49 -10.61 -12.93
N ALA A 32 7.13 -11.90 -12.90
CA ALA A 32 7.54 -12.89 -13.89
C ALA A 32 7.07 -12.56 -15.32
N ARG A 33 6.04 -11.70 -15.47
CA ARG A 33 5.53 -11.20 -16.76
C ARG A 33 6.15 -9.85 -17.16
N GLY A 34 7.16 -9.38 -16.43
CA GLY A 34 7.86 -8.12 -16.71
C GLY A 34 7.16 -6.87 -16.17
N HIS A 35 6.18 -7.01 -15.28
CA HIS A 35 5.54 -5.85 -14.64
C HIS A 35 6.32 -5.36 -13.43
N ARG A 36 6.28 -4.05 -13.19
CA ARG A 36 6.83 -3.46 -11.97
C ARG A 36 5.93 -3.80 -10.79
N THR A 37 6.50 -4.41 -9.76
CA THR A 37 5.77 -4.85 -8.57
C THR A 37 6.45 -4.35 -7.31
N VAL A 38 5.67 -3.91 -6.30
CA VAL A 38 6.19 -3.49 -5.00
C VAL A 38 5.33 -4.08 -3.89
N ASP A 39 5.95 -4.78 -2.95
CA ASP A 39 5.30 -5.21 -1.70
C ASP A 39 5.57 -4.14 -0.63
N THR A 40 4.50 -3.50 -0.15
CA THR A 40 4.62 -2.44 0.86
C THR A 40 4.45 -2.96 2.29
N ASP A 41 4.37 -4.27 2.52
CA ASP A 41 4.28 -4.85 3.86
C ASP A 41 5.65 -4.95 4.59
N THR A 42 6.52 -3.93 4.45
CA THR A 42 7.85 -3.85 5.10
C THR A 42 8.06 -2.53 5.84
N ASP A 43 9.07 -2.47 6.73
CA ASP A 43 9.39 -1.26 7.50
C ASP A 43 9.93 -0.09 6.64
N GLU A 44 10.41 -0.39 5.43
CA GLU A 44 10.83 0.62 4.45
C GLU A 44 9.64 1.49 4.01
N TRP A 45 8.48 0.87 3.80
CA TRP A 45 7.27 1.54 3.31
C TRP A 45 6.36 2.03 4.43
N ASN A 46 6.59 1.58 5.67
CA ASN A 46 5.70 1.86 6.79
C ASN A 46 6.40 2.53 7.96
N ARG A 47 5.63 3.27 8.77
CA ARG A 47 6.07 3.82 10.04
C ARG A 47 4.99 3.67 11.10
N TRP A 48 5.41 3.57 12.35
CA TRP A 48 4.50 3.65 13.48
C TRP A 48 4.13 5.10 13.76
N VAL A 49 2.84 5.38 13.90
CA VAL A 49 2.32 6.67 14.35
C VAL A 49 1.51 6.48 15.63
N ARG A 50 1.43 7.53 16.45
CA ARG A 50 0.55 7.56 17.62
C ARG A 50 -0.74 8.26 17.26
N LEU A 51 -1.87 7.59 17.48
CA LEU A 51 -3.19 8.14 17.27
C LEU A 51 -3.63 9.03 18.46
N PRO A 52 -4.63 9.92 18.27
CA PRO A 52 -5.12 10.79 19.34
C PRO A 52 -5.64 10.07 20.58
N ASP A 53 -6.12 8.83 20.43
CA ASP A 53 -6.55 7.96 21.52
C ASP A 53 -5.40 7.24 22.25
N GLY A 54 -4.15 7.55 21.86
CA GLY A 54 -2.95 6.95 22.42
C GLY A 54 -2.56 5.60 21.82
N ALA A 55 -3.38 5.01 20.94
CA ALA A 55 -3.05 3.77 20.24
C ALA A 55 -1.92 4.00 19.22
N ARG A 56 -1.29 2.90 18.78
CA ARG A 56 -0.29 2.93 17.70
C ARG A 56 -0.88 2.35 16.44
N ASP A 57 -0.60 3.00 15.31
CA ASP A 57 -0.99 2.52 13.98
C ASP A 57 0.26 2.39 13.11
N TRP A 58 0.29 1.35 12.27
CA TRP A 58 1.35 1.13 11.31
C TRP A 58 0.84 1.62 9.97
N VAL A 59 1.37 2.73 9.49
CA VAL A 59 0.83 3.46 8.32
C VAL A 59 1.89 3.59 7.24
N TRP A 60 1.46 3.78 6.01
CA TRP A 60 2.40 4.07 4.94
C TRP A 60 3.17 5.36 5.19
N ARG A 61 4.46 5.36 4.87
CA ARG A 61 5.28 6.56 4.77
C ARG A 61 4.85 7.31 3.52
N GLU A 62 4.24 8.47 3.73
CA GLU A 62 3.65 9.23 2.64
C GLU A 62 4.65 9.67 1.58
N GLU A 63 5.85 10.10 1.97
CA GLU A 63 6.91 10.45 1.01
C GLU A 63 7.35 9.24 0.18
N ALA A 64 7.60 8.09 0.81
CA ALA A 64 8.04 6.90 0.09
C ALA A 64 7.00 6.46 -0.94
N ILE A 65 5.72 6.30 -0.52
CA ILE A 65 4.62 5.97 -1.43
C ILE A 65 4.41 7.07 -2.47
N GLY A 66 4.53 8.33 -2.08
CA GLY A 66 4.43 9.47 -2.98
C GLY A 66 5.48 9.45 -4.09
N HIS A 67 6.74 9.21 -3.74
CA HIS A 67 7.85 9.08 -4.69
C HIS A 67 7.66 7.86 -5.60
N LEU A 68 7.22 6.72 -5.05
CA LEU A 68 6.92 5.53 -5.84
C LEU A 68 5.84 5.82 -6.89
N LEU A 69 4.77 6.51 -6.51
CA LEU A 69 3.66 6.81 -7.41
C LEU A 69 4.01 7.90 -8.43
N THR A 70 4.71 8.96 -8.02
CA THR A 70 5.05 10.07 -8.91
C THR A 70 6.19 9.72 -9.86
N GLY A 71 7.19 8.95 -9.41
CA GLY A 71 8.32 8.48 -10.20
C GLY A 71 8.05 7.26 -11.08
N HIS A 72 6.78 6.92 -11.33
CA HIS A 72 6.40 5.84 -12.23
C HIS A 72 5.85 6.40 -13.55
N ASP A 73 6.63 6.20 -14.60
CA ASP A 73 6.44 6.77 -15.94
C ASP A 73 6.40 5.73 -17.08
N GLU A 74 6.78 4.47 -16.81
CA GLU A 74 6.77 3.39 -17.81
C GLU A 74 6.01 2.12 -17.37
N GLY A 75 5.18 1.57 -18.26
CA GLY A 75 4.49 0.30 -18.02
C GLY A 75 3.47 0.34 -16.87
N ALA A 76 3.12 -0.83 -16.35
CA ALA A 76 2.17 -0.98 -15.23
C ALA A 76 2.90 -1.18 -13.89
N LEU A 77 2.47 -0.42 -12.88
CA LEU A 77 2.90 -0.56 -11.49
C LEU A 77 1.83 -1.29 -10.68
N PHE A 78 2.19 -2.41 -10.06
CA PHE A 78 1.34 -3.14 -9.12
C PHE A 78 1.93 -3.05 -7.71
N VAL A 79 1.12 -2.63 -6.75
CA VAL A 79 1.57 -2.49 -5.36
C VAL A 79 0.68 -3.31 -4.46
N ALA A 80 1.25 -4.14 -3.60
CA ALA A 80 0.50 -4.86 -2.58
C ALA A 80 0.59 -4.14 -1.25
N GLY A 81 -0.55 -3.98 -0.58
CA GLY A 81 -0.63 -3.42 0.76
C GLY A 81 -2.02 -2.91 1.09
N CYS A 82 -2.30 -2.75 2.38
CA CYS A 82 -3.55 -2.18 2.88
C CYS A 82 -3.23 -1.49 4.21
N ARG A 83 -3.43 -0.17 4.27
CA ARG A 83 -3.10 0.66 5.43
C ARG A 83 -4.19 1.70 5.67
N SER A 84 -4.36 2.11 6.92
CA SER A 84 -5.43 3.04 7.32
C SER A 84 -5.36 4.37 6.56
N ASN A 85 -4.15 4.84 6.22
CA ASN A 85 -3.92 6.07 5.47
C ASN A 85 -3.91 5.90 3.95
N GLN A 86 -4.25 4.72 3.40
CA GLN A 86 -4.29 4.50 1.95
C GLN A 86 -5.25 5.46 1.23
N GLY A 87 -6.26 5.97 1.95
CA GLY A 87 -7.24 6.93 1.46
C GLY A 87 -6.61 8.20 0.86
N LEU A 88 -5.45 8.63 1.38
CA LEU A 88 -4.75 9.86 0.98
C LEU A 88 -4.15 9.80 -0.44
N PHE A 89 -4.00 8.61 -1.01
CA PHE A 89 -3.35 8.39 -2.31
C PHE A 89 -4.35 8.18 -3.44
N TYR A 90 -5.66 8.37 -3.18
CA TYR A 90 -6.66 8.41 -4.24
C TYR A 90 -6.85 9.85 -4.77
N PRO A 91 -7.18 10.03 -6.05
CA PRO A 91 -7.28 11.35 -6.68
C PRO A 91 -8.32 12.25 -6.01
N ASP A 92 -9.42 11.66 -5.55
CA ASP A 92 -10.56 12.38 -4.96
C ASP A 92 -10.46 12.53 -3.43
N SER A 93 -9.30 12.21 -2.84
CA SER A 93 -9.12 12.19 -1.39
C SER A 93 -9.10 13.58 -0.73
N GLY A 94 -9.13 14.65 -1.51
CA GLY A 94 -9.02 16.03 -1.02
C GLY A 94 -7.68 16.33 -0.34
N SER A 95 -6.69 15.41 -0.45
CA SER A 95 -5.35 15.62 0.08
C SER A 95 -4.69 16.80 -0.64
N ALA A 96 -4.31 17.83 0.11
CA ALA A 96 -3.57 18.99 -0.40
C ALA A 96 -2.18 18.61 -0.97
N ARG A 97 -1.72 17.37 -0.74
CA ARG A 97 -0.48 16.84 -1.31
C ARG A 97 -0.81 16.01 -2.54
N SER A 98 -0.35 16.48 -3.71
CA SER A 98 -0.48 15.76 -4.98
C SER A 98 0.49 14.58 -5.05
N TYR A 99 0.09 13.44 -4.49
CA TYR A 99 0.72 12.16 -4.82
C TYR A 99 0.20 11.73 -6.20
N GLY A 100 1.04 11.10 -7.04
CA GLY A 100 0.65 10.61 -8.37
C GLY A 100 -0.36 9.44 -8.34
N GLY A 101 -1.45 9.60 -7.59
CA GLY A 101 -2.33 8.59 -6.98
C GLY A 101 -2.83 7.42 -7.81
N TRP A 102 -3.50 6.50 -7.13
CA TRP A 102 -4.14 5.33 -7.76
C TRP A 102 -5.23 5.75 -8.73
N ARG A 103 -5.34 5.11 -9.91
CA ARG A 103 -6.55 5.29 -10.73
C ARG A 103 -7.73 4.59 -10.05
N SER A 104 -8.83 5.30 -9.91
CA SER A 104 -10.07 4.78 -9.35
C SER A 104 -10.81 3.98 -10.44
N SER A 105 -10.94 2.66 -10.29
CA SER A 105 -11.87 1.83 -11.08
C SER A 105 -12.96 1.21 -10.22
N SER A 106 -13.02 1.50 -8.92
CA SER A 106 -14.02 0.96 -8.00
C SER A 106 -14.25 1.92 -6.84
N ARG A 107 -15.50 2.36 -6.66
CA ARG A 107 -15.93 3.09 -5.46
C ARG A 107 -15.59 2.27 -4.22
N PRO A 108 -14.82 2.78 -3.25
CA PRO A 108 -14.64 2.06 -2.00
C PRO A 108 -16.00 1.97 -1.30
N HIS A 109 -16.47 0.75 -1.06
CA HIS A 109 -17.62 0.51 -0.21
C HIS A 109 -17.29 1.08 1.17
N ARG A 110 -18.04 2.12 1.60
CA ARG A 110 -17.97 2.68 2.96
C ARG A 110 -18.17 1.53 3.93
N ARG A 111 -17.08 0.99 4.51
CA ARG A 111 -17.21 0.05 5.63
C ARG A 111 -17.76 0.85 6.80
N ARG A 112 -19.03 0.61 7.14
CA ARG A 112 -19.55 0.86 8.49
C ARG A 112 -18.53 0.27 9.48
N ARG A 113 -18.10 1.08 10.46
CA ARG A 113 -17.26 0.63 11.56
C ARG A 113 -17.98 -0.50 12.30
N ALA A 114 -17.68 -1.75 11.95
CA ALA A 114 -17.95 -2.87 12.82
C ALA A 114 -16.84 -2.88 13.88
N ARG A 115 -17.23 -2.75 15.15
CA ARG A 115 -16.37 -3.09 16.28
C ARG A 115 -15.96 -4.55 16.10
N VAL A 116 -14.72 -4.81 15.70
CA VAL A 116 -14.17 -6.17 15.70
C VAL A 116 -13.19 -6.25 16.87
N GLY A 117 -13.47 -7.23 17.74
CA GLY A 117 -12.71 -7.53 18.94
C GLY A 117 -11.23 -7.77 18.67
N ARG A 118 -10.46 -7.45 19.70
CA ARG A 118 -9.00 -7.57 19.81
C ARG A 118 -8.50 -8.94 19.31
N SER A 119 -7.87 -8.98 18.14
CA SER A 119 -7.04 -10.12 17.74
C SER A 119 -5.64 -9.90 18.29
N GLN A 120 -5.29 -10.70 19.30
CA GLN A 120 -4.03 -10.65 20.01
C GLN A 120 -2.94 -11.35 19.17
N TYR A 121 -2.22 -10.58 18.36
CA TYR A 121 -0.97 -11.07 17.79
C TYR A 121 0.10 -11.06 18.90
N ARG A 122 0.41 -12.23 19.47
CA ARG A 122 1.57 -12.43 20.36
C ARG A 122 2.78 -12.84 19.52
N PRO A 123 3.88 -12.06 19.48
CA PRO A 123 5.13 -12.55 18.90
C PRO A 123 5.72 -13.68 19.76
N ARG A 124 6.21 -14.74 19.12
CA ARG A 124 6.96 -15.84 19.78
C ARG A 124 8.24 -15.28 20.40
N PRO A 125 8.58 -15.60 21.66
CA PRO A 125 9.85 -15.19 22.24
C PRO A 125 11.02 -15.94 21.59
N ALA A 126 12.10 -15.21 21.32
CA ALA A 126 13.37 -15.75 20.82
C ALA A 126 13.95 -16.75 21.82
N ARG A 127 14.39 -17.91 21.32
CA ARG A 127 15.11 -18.92 22.11
C ARG A 127 16.40 -18.29 22.62
N ARG A 128 16.57 -18.22 23.94
CA ARG A 128 17.86 -17.95 24.57
C ARG A 128 18.63 -19.26 24.61
N ASP A 129 19.75 -19.31 23.88
CA ASP A 129 20.76 -20.34 24.06
C ASP A 129 21.36 -20.23 25.47
N ARG A 130 21.54 -21.39 26.11
CA ARG A 130 22.05 -21.56 27.46
C ARG A 130 23.55 -21.91 27.33
N PRO A 131 24.48 -21.23 28.01
CA PRO A 131 25.87 -21.69 28.02
C PRO A 131 26.03 -22.87 28.98
N LEU A 132 26.98 -23.75 28.65
CA LEU A 132 27.46 -24.87 29.46
C LEU A 132 28.21 -24.38 30.70
#